data_AF-A0A8C3FQ16-F1
#
_entry.id   AF-A0A8C3FQ16-F1
#
_cell.length_a   1.000
_cell.length_b   1.000
_cell.length_c   1.000
_cell.angle_alpha   90.00
_cell.angle_beta   90.00
_cell.angle_gamma   90.00
#
_symmetry.space_group_name_H-M   'P 1'
#
loop_
_entity.id
_entity.type
_entity.pdbx_description
1 polymer ?
#
loop_
_entity_poly.entity_id
_entity_poly.type
_entity_poly.pdbx_seq_one_letter_code
_entity_poly.pdbx_strand_id
1 'polypeptide(L)'
;MAVHLLEDWCQGMNIDPKNCLLVTGLPEAVDEGSIESILRAATECLSKYKMRGRMFMMEEETFAVLCELPVAVDLLPFFSNKN
;
A
#
# COMPACT_ATOMS: atom_id res chain seq x y z
N MET A 1 -5.57 13.32 -5.00
CA MET A 1 -5.63 13.34 -3.52
C MET A 1 -4.80 12.21 -2.92
N ALA A 2 -5.05 10.93 -3.27
CA ALA A 2 -4.26 9.80 -2.72
C ALA A 2 -2.74 9.82 -3.03
N VAL A 3 -2.32 10.32 -4.20
CA VAL A 3 -0.90 10.37 -4.58
C VAL A 3 -0.09 11.34 -3.72
N HIS A 4 -0.64 12.52 -3.39
CA HIS A 4 0.04 13.47 -2.50
C HIS A 4 0.18 12.92 -1.09
N LEU A 5 -0.83 12.22 -0.58
CA LEU A 5 -0.75 11.56 0.72
C LEU A 5 0.36 10.51 0.74
N LEU A 6 0.50 9.72 -0.33
CA LEU A 6 1.59 8.76 -0.48
C LEU A 6 2.95 9.46 -0.47
N GLU A 7 3.12 10.55 -1.23
CA GLU A 7 4.37 11.33 -1.29
C GLU A 7 4.74 11.91 0.07
N ASP A 8 3.78 12.54 0.77
CA ASP A 8 3.98 13.15 2.09
C ASP A 8 4.41 12.11 3.14
N TRP A 9 3.79 10.94 3.11
CA TRP A 9 4.15 9.82 3.99
C TRP A 9 5.50 9.21 3.66
N CYS A 10 5.78 9.00 2.36
CA CYS A 10 7.07 8.49 1.91
C CYS A 10 8.20 9.46 2.28
N GLN A 11 7.96 10.77 2.16
CA GLN A 11 8.89 11.82 2.58
C GLN A 11 9.13 11.77 4.09
N GLY A 12 8.08 11.61 4.90
CA GLY A 12 8.18 11.48 6.35
C GLY A 12 8.96 10.23 6.80
N MET A 13 8.89 9.14 6.04
CA MET A 13 9.56 7.87 6.35
C MET A 13 10.90 7.66 5.62
N ASN A 14 11.32 8.60 4.78
CA ASN A 14 12.51 8.50 3.92
C ASN A 14 12.49 7.27 2.99
N ILE A 15 11.35 7.00 2.36
CA ILE A 15 11.17 5.88 1.43
C ILE A 15 10.89 6.42 0.03
N ASP A 16 11.37 5.74 -1.00
CA ASP A 16 11.05 6.12 -2.38
C ASP A 16 9.57 5.81 -2.68
N PRO A 17 8.74 6.78 -3.06
CA PRO A 17 7.33 6.56 -3.38
C PRO A 17 7.12 5.53 -4.51
N LYS A 18 8.11 5.30 -5.37
CA LYS A 18 8.05 4.25 -6.41
C LYS A 18 8.16 2.84 -5.86
N ASN A 19 8.73 2.70 -4.67
CA ASN A 19 8.87 1.45 -3.94
C ASN A 19 7.82 1.36 -2.83
N CYS A 20 6.72 2.10 -2.93
CA CYS A 20 5.67 2.12 -1.93
C CYS A 20 4.30 1.82 -2.54
N LEU A 21 3.47 1.14 -1.76
CA LEU A 21 2.06 0.92 -2.05
C LEU A 21 1.23 1.55 -0.93
N LEU A 22 0.32 2.44 -1.31
CA LEU A 22 -0.70 2.98 -0.41
C LEU A 22 -2.00 2.21 -0.62
N VAL A 23 -2.52 1.63 0.45
CA VAL A 23 -3.81 0.94 0.46
C VAL A 23 -4.76 1.74 1.34
N THR A 24 -5.79 2.33 0.76
CA THR A 24 -6.80 3.14 1.46
C THR A 24 -8.14 2.39 1.54
N GLY A 25 -9.05 2.83 2.42
CA GLY A 25 -10.38 2.21 2.53
C GLY A 25 -10.41 0.95 3.40
N LEU A 26 -9.40 0.76 4.26
CA LEU A 26 -9.34 -0.40 5.14
C LEU A 26 -10.28 -0.23 6.33
N PRO A 27 -11.08 -1.26 6.68
CA PRO A 27 -11.89 -1.24 7.89
C PRO A 27 -11.01 -1.22 9.15
N GLU A 28 -11.47 -0.57 10.22
CA GLU A 28 -10.76 -0.55 11.51
C GLU A 28 -10.45 -1.95 12.06
N ALA A 29 -11.39 -2.88 11.83
CA ALA A 29 -11.35 -4.25 12.32
C ALA A 29 -10.23 -5.10 11.71
N VAL A 30 -9.55 -4.62 10.65
CA VAL A 30 -8.47 -5.37 10.00
C VAL A 30 -7.14 -4.99 10.64
N ASP A 31 -6.46 -6.00 11.20
CA ASP A 31 -5.14 -5.85 11.78
C ASP A 31 -4.04 -5.81 10.72
N GLU A 32 -2.88 -5.31 11.13
CA GLU A 32 -1.71 -5.13 10.26
C GLU A 32 -1.22 -6.45 9.65
N GLY A 33 -1.29 -7.56 10.39
CA GLY A 33 -0.88 -8.88 9.92
C GLY A 33 -1.84 -9.47 8.88
N SER A 34 -3.14 -9.25 9.08
CA SER A 34 -4.18 -9.57 8.10
C SER A 34 -3.99 -8.76 6.81
N ILE A 35 -3.66 -7.48 6.90
CA ILE A 35 -3.41 -6.64 5.71
C ILE A 35 -2.19 -7.14 4.95
N GLU A 36 -1.07 -7.41 5.64
CA GLU A 36 0.14 -7.91 4.97
C GLU A 36 -0.10 -9.27 4.30
N SER A 37 -0.87 -10.15 4.94
CA SER A 37 -1.21 -11.47 4.38
C SER A 37 -2.19 -11.38 3.19
N ILE A 38 -3.21 -10.52 3.26
CA ILE A 38 -4.13 -10.25 2.15
C ILE A 38 -3.38 -9.64 0.98
N LEU A 39 -2.52 -8.65 1.22
CA LEU A 39 -1.71 -8.05 0.18
C LEU A 39 -0.81 -9.12 -0.44
N ARG A 40 -0.08 -9.89 0.37
CA ARG A 40 0.75 -11.00 -0.13
C ARG A 40 -0.02 -11.99 -1.00
N ALA A 41 -1.26 -12.32 -0.65
CA ALA A 41 -2.13 -13.21 -1.43
C ALA A 41 -2.68 -12.54 -2.70
N ALA A 42 -3.03 -11.25 -2.65
CA ALA A 42 -3.48 -10.50 -3.84
C ALA A 42 -2.32 -10.27 -4.82
N THR A 43 -1.10 -10.27 -4.31
CA THR A 43 0.10 -9.94 -5.04
C THR A 43 1.15 -11.03 -4.90
N GLU A 44 0.78 -12.28 -5.20
CA GLU A 44 1.70 -13.43 -5.18
C GLU A 44 2.98 -13.19 -6.00
N CYS A 45 2.92 -12.30 -7.00
CA CYS A 45 4.05 -11.89 -7.83
C CYS A 45 4.98 -10.84 -7.21
N LEU A 46 4.53 -10.12 -6.18
CA LEU A 46 5.28 -9.02 -5.58
C LEU A 46 6.05 -9.53 -4.36
N SER A 47 7.37 -9.37 -4.44
CA SER A 47 8.31 -9.83 -3.41
C SER A 47 8.03 -9.18 -2.05
N LYS A 48 8.20 -9.96 -0.96
CA LYS A 48 8.12 -9.57 0.47
C LYS A 48 7.85 -8.08 0.74
N TYR A 49 6.59 -7.73 0.96
CA TYR A 49 6.22 -6.41 1.49
C TYR A 49 6.71 -6.24 2.92
N LYS A 50 7.00 -4.99 3.28
CA LYS A 50 7.17 -4.58 4.67
C LYS A 50 6.21 -3.44 4.96
N MET A 51 5.31 -3.66 5.92
CA MET A 51 4.44 -2.58 6.37
C MET A 51 5.28 -1.53 7.10
N ARG A 52 5.06 -0.26 6.77
CA ARG A 52 5.82 0.87 7.31
C ARG A 52 4.99 1.79 8.20
N GLY A 53 3.68 1.88 7.95
CA GLY A 53 2.79 2.60 8.84
C GLY A 53 1.32 2.45 8.48
N ARG A 54 0.48 2.84 9.44
CA ARG A 54 -0.98 2.88 9.35
C ARG A 54 -1.46 4.28 9.75
N MET A 55 -2.35 4.89 8.96
CA MET A 55 -3.04 6.14 9.24
C MET A 55 -4.51 5.87 9.36
N PHE A 56 -5.16 6.58 10.27
CA PHE A 56 -6.58 6.79 10.17
C PHE A 56 -6.85 8.01 9.28
N MET A 57 -7.62 7.83 8.22
CA MET A 57 -8.11 8.91 7.38
C MET A 57 -9.47 9.34 7.92
N MET A 58 -9.48 10.42 8.69
CA MET A 58 -10.71 10.96 9.28
C MET A 58 -11.74 11.37 8.23
N GLU A 59 -11.30 11.87 7.08
CA GLU A 59 -12.17 12.30 5.97
C GLU A 59 -12.97 11.13 5.37
N GLU A 60 -12.37 9.95 5.34
CA GLU A 60 -12.94 8.74 4.71
C GLU A 60 -13.43 7.73 5.77
N GLU A 61 -13.32 8.07 7.07
CA GLU A 61 -13.55 7.18 8.22
C GLU A 61 -12.92 5.78 8.06
N THR A 62 -11.82 5.70 7.32
CA THR A 62 -11.15 4.44 6.95
C THR A 62 -9.66 4.52 7.26
N PHE A 63 -9.02 3.35 7.24
CA PHE A 63 -7.58 3.27 7.43
C PHE A 63 -6.85 3.25 6.10
N ALA A 64 -5.68 3.87 6.11
CA ALA A 64 -4.67 3.76 5.08
C ALA A 64 -3.43 3.05 5.63
N VAL A 65 -2.84 2.19 4.83
CA VAL A 65 -1.59 1.52 5.17
C VAL A 65 -0.55 1.77 4.08
N LEU A 66 0.67 2.09 4.52
CA LEU A 66 1.83 2.22 3.67
C LEU A 66 2.67 0.95 3.77
N CYS A 67 2.85 0.31 2.63
CA CYS A 67 3.74 -0.84 2.49
C CYS A 67 4.92 -0.46 1.61
N GLU A 68 6.13 -0.74 2.06
CA GLU A 68 7.34 -0.67 1.24
C GLU A 68 7.55 -1.99 0.51
N LEU A 69 7.92 -1.87 -0.76
CA LEU A 69 8.34 -2.96 -1.61
C LEU A 69 9.88 -2.98 -1.71
N PRO A 70 10.51 -4.16 -1.66
CA PRO A 70 11.96 -4.28 -1.79
C PRO A 70 12.46 -4.08 -3.23
N VAL A 71 11.56 -4.10 -4.22
CA VAL A 71 11.85 -3.91 -5.65
C VAL A 71 10.75 -3.04 -6.25
N ALA A 72 11.12 -2.11 -7.13
CA ALA A 72 10.18 -1.39 -7.97
C ALA A 72 9.44 -2.39 -8.84
N VAL A 73 8.22 -2.74 -8.48
CA VAL A 73 7.43 -3.68 -9.26
C VAL A 73 6.60 -2.90 -10.25
N ASP A 74 6.83 -3.19 -11.54
CA ASP A 74 5.90 -2.82 -12.59
C ASP A 74 4.58 -3.57 -12.34
N LEU A 75 3.61 -2.86 -11.75
CA LEU A 75 2.22 -3.32 -11.57
C LEU A 75 1.46 -3.49 -12.91
N LEU A 76 2.16 -3.34 -14.04
CA LEU A 76 1.59 -3.30 -15.38
C LEU A 76 1.07 -4.62 -16.01
N PRO A 77 1.20 -5.84 -15.45
CA PRO A 77 0.48 -6.97 -16.04
C PRO A 77 -0.96 -7.13 -15.50
N PHE A 78 -1.32 -6.56 -14.34
CA PHE A 78 -2.64 -6.84 -13.73
C PHE A 78 -3.80 -6.07 -14.38
N PHE A 79 -3.56 -4.88 -14.92
CA PHE A 79 -4.60 -4.08 -15.59
C PHE A 79 -4.58 -4.20 -17.12
N SER A 80 -3.63 -4.96 -17.68
CA SER A 80 -3.44 -5.10 -19.12
C SER A 80 -3.98 -6.44 -19.64
N ASN A 81 -5.19 -6.84 -19.23
CA ASN A 81 -5.98 -7.77 -20.04
C ASN A 81 -7.47 -7.66 -19.73
N LYS A 82 -8.13 -6.74 -20.42
CA LYS A 82 -9.55 -6.88 -20.73
C LYS A 82 -9.85 -6.17 -22.05
N ASN A 83 -9.45 -6.83 -23.15
CA ASN A 83 -10.00 -6.57 -24.47
C ASN A 83 -10.94 -7.72 -24.84
#